data_AF-A0AAV5KXS2-F1
#
_entry.id   AF-A0AAV5KXS2-F1
#
_cell.length_a   1.000
_cell.length_b   1.000
_cell.length_c   1.000
_cell.angle_alpha   90.00
_cell.angle_beta   90.00
_cell.angle_gamma   90.00
#
_symmetry.space_group_name_H-M   'P 1'
#
loop_
_entity.id
_entity.type
_entity.pdbx_description
1 polymer ?
#
loop_
_entity_poly.entity_id
_entity_poly.type
_entity_poly.pdbx_seq_one_letter_code
_entity_poly.pdbx_strand_id
1 'polypeptide(L)'
;MALILGNFSFQRFSSSPSFASIKRTFPYTKFSTAATIAYPKSKEASKLVIKKPCLAPEKIEIFKYLDDYWSEKNLLIHLKPVKKCWQPQDFLPDPASDGFIEQIKEMRERAKEIPDEYFVVLVGDMITEEALPTYQTMAYRPEGAQDETGASLNPWSIWTRSWTAEENRHGDLLNRYLYLSGRVDMRQVEKTVQYLIGSGMDTGTGNDPYLFPIYTSFQERATAISHGNMGRLAKEKGDLKLSQICGTIAADEKRHETAYGKLVGKLFELDPDGTVQAFAYMMWRKITMPGELMYDDHDNNLFMHFSAVTGSVGVYTFSDYIDILDVLVEKWKVRDLTGLSAEGQEAQEFVCDHLPRRLRRLEERAEKRAKKKRQTIPFSWIFNRAEERKTLEAGWEDFSISPSHNRGKEEMKSKSAAVEMN
;
A
#
# COMPACT_ATOMS: atom_id res chain seq x y z
N MET A 1 -43.41 -7.85 37.22
CA MET A 1 -42.25 -8.75 37.14
C MET A 1 -41.05 -7.88 36.74
N ALA A 2 -40.29 -7.20 37.60
CA ALA A 2 -39.72 -7.48 38.92
C ALA A 2 -38.80 -8.71 38.91
N LEU A 3 -37.49 -8.48 38.77
CA LEU A 3 -36.35 -9.30 39.24
C LEU A 3 -35.09 -8.38 39.20
N ILE A 4 -34.89 -7.58 40.25
CA ILE A 4 -33.93 -7.75 41.37
C ILE A 4 -32.48 -7.42 40.97
N LEU A 5 -32.09 -6.18 41.30
CA LEU A 5 -30.70 -5.72 41.44
C LEU A 5 -30.18 -6.17 42.81
N GLY A 6 -29.13 -6.98 42.82
CA GLY A 6 -28.42 -7.39 44.03
C GLY A 6 -27.33 -6.38 44.39
N ASN A 7 -27.49 -5.74 45.55
CA ASN A 7 -26.45 -4.97 46.25
C ASN A 7 -25.27 -5.87 46.63
N PHE A 8 -24.05 -5.46 46.30
CA PHE A 8 -22.85 -5.92 47.00
C PHE A 8 -22.07 -4.75 47.57
N SER A 9 -21.74 -4.90 48.86
CA SER A 9 -21.12 -3.94 49.75
C SER A 9 -19.64 -3.71 49.43
N PHE A 10 -19.19 -2.46 49.55
CA PHE A 10 -17.79 -2.06 49.49
C PHE A 10 -17.04 -2.53 50.75
N GLN A 11 -16.15 -3.51 50.63
CA GLN A 11 -15.08 -3.74 51.59
C GLN A 11 -13.76 -3.23 51.00
N ARG A 12 -13.20 -2.19 51.63
CA ARG A 12 -11.81 -1.75 51.42
C ARG A 12 -10.87 -2.87 51.87
N PHE A 13 -10.08 -3.39 50.95
CA PHE A 13 -8.84 -4.08 51.27
C PHE A 13 -7.65 -3.28 50.73
N SER A 14 -6.85 -2.80 51.67
CA SER A 14 -5.54 -2.20 51.50
C SER A 14 -4.47 -3.27 51.22
N SER A 15 -3.38 -2.82 50.60
CA SER A 15 -2.08 -3.48 50.38
C SER A 15 -1.95 -4.43 49.18
N SER A 16 -1.27 -3.90 48.16
CA SER A 16 -0.84 -4.54 46.92
C SER A 16 0.32 -5.53 47.17
N PRO A 17 0.32 -6.72 46.54
CA PRO A 17 1.55 -7.41 46.22
C PRO A 17 2.04 -6.97 44.84
N SER A 18 3.29 -6.51 44.81
CA SER A 18 4.07 -6.24 43.59
C SER A 18 4.04 -7.44 42.64
N PHE A 19 3.36 -7.29 41.49
CA PHE A 19 3.54 -8.19 40.37
C PHE A 19 4.86 -7.84 39.68
N ALA A 20 5.89 -8.63 39.97
CA ALA A 20 7.10 -8.65 39.18
C ALA A 20 6.74 -9.04 37.74
N SER A 21 6.81 -8.04 36.85
CA SER A 21 6.68 -8.17 35.41
C SER A 21 7.66 -9.23 34.90
N ILE A 22 7.15 -10.41 34.54
CA ILE A 22 7.86 -11.35 33.67
C ILE A 22 7.99 -10.66 32.31
N LYS A 23 9.10 -9.96 32.10
CA LYS A 23 9.52 -9.47 30.78
C LYS A 23 9.88 -10.69 29.94
N ARG A 24 8.89 -11.31 29.28
CA ARG A 24 9.17 -12.12 28.09
C ARG A 24 9.60 -11.15 26.99
N THR A 25 10.90 -10.96 26.87
CA THR A 25 11.52 -10.34 25.71
C THR A 25 11.30 -11.27 24.52
N PHE A 26 10.25 -11.01 23.75
CA PHE A 26 10.28 -11.39 22.33
C PHE A 26 11.40 -10.58 21.69
N PRO A 27 12.32 -11.21 20.91
CA PRO A 27 13.28 -10.46 20.14
C PRO A 27 12.54 -9.77 19.00
N TYR A 28 11.96 -8.60 19.27
CA TYR A 28 11.69 -7.63 18.22
C TYR A 28 13.06 -7.17 17.73
N THR A 29 13.57 -7.83 16.69
CA THR A 29 14.55 -7.24 15.80
C THR A 29 14.03 -5.85 15.43
N LYS A 30 14.88 -4.83 15.61
CA LYS A 30 14.57 -3.46 15.19
C LYS A 30 14.19 -3.51 13.71
N PHE A 31 12.89 -3.41 13.41
CA PHE A 31 12.43 -3.18 12.06
C PHE A 31 13.03 -1.85 11.60
N SER A 32 13.95 -1.93 10.64
CA SER A 32 14.53 -0.77 10.00
C SER A 32 13.42 -0.08 9.23
N THR A 33 12.87 0.99 9.80
CA THR A 33 11.98 1.91 9.09
C THR A 33 12.73 2.51 7.90
N ALA A 34 12.20 2.27 6.70
CA ALA A 34 12.38 2.97 5.43
C ALA A 34 12.84 2.03 4.30
N ALA A 35 11.88 1.52 3.55
CA ALA A 35 12.10 1.04 2.19
C ALA A 35 10.99 1.56 1.27
N THR A 36 10.67 2.85 1.37
CA THR A 36 9.83 3.55 0.38
C THR A 36 10.33 3.10 -0.97
N ILE A 37 9.43 2.70 -1.89
CA ILE A 37 9.72 2.42 -3.32
C ILE A 37 10.98 3.18 -3.62
N ALA A 38 12.10 2.48 -3.77
CA ALA A 38 13.33 3.22 -3.81
C ALA A 38 13.20 4.08 -5.09
N TYR A 39 13.32 5.40 -4.98
CA TYR A 39 13.50 6.29 -6.12
C TYR A 39 14.96 6.67 -6.06
N PRO A 40 15.65 6.78 -7.22
CA PRO A 40 17.08 6.93 -7.22
C PRO A 40 17.35 8.22 -6.46
N LYS A 41 18.08 8.14 -5.35
CA LYS A 41 18.57 9.34 -4.69
C LYS A 41 19.55 9.96 -5.67
N SER A 42 19.09 10.94 -6.45
CA SER A 42 19.98 11.81 -7.21
C SER A 42 20.90 12.52 -6.21
N LYS A 43 22.21 12.55 -6.48
CA LYS A 43 23.15 13.42 -5.76
C LYS A 43 22.76 14.91 -5.87
N GLU A 44 21.93 15.25 -6.84
CA GLU A 44 21.05 16.43 -6.79
C GLU A 44 19.88 16.11 -5.86
N ALA A 45 20.09 16.24 -4.55
CA ALA A 45 18.96 16.48 -3.67
C ALA A 45 18.30 17.75 -4.20
N SER A 46 17.06 17.66 -4.69
CA SER A 46 16.27 18.86 -4.92
C SER A 46 16.32 19.64 -3.61
N LYS A 47 16.91 20.84 -3.61
CA LYS A 47 16.86 21.74 -2.45
C LYS A 47 15.42 22.01 -2.00
N LEU A 48 14.45 21.71 -2.88
CA LEU A 48 13.03 21.65 -2.63
C LEU A 48 12.68 20.58 -1.58
N VAL A 49 12.40 21.04 -0.37
CA VAL A 49 11.77 20.25 0.69
C VAL A 49 10.33 20.71 0.78
N ILE A 50 9.40 19.89 0.33
CA ILE A 50 7.97 20.16 0.49
C ILE A 50 7.60 19.87 1.96
N LYS A 51 7.14 20.89 2.67
CA LYS A 51 6.71 20.75 4.08
C LYS A 51 5.38 20.00 4.13
N LYS A 52 5.18 19.20 5.19
CA LYS A 52 3.84 18.66 5.47
C LYS A 52 2.90 19.84 5.72
N PRO A 53 1.74 19.92 5.03
CA PRO A 53 0.74 20.93 5.34
C PRO A 53 0.30 20.84 6.80
N CYS A 54 0.01 21.98 7.42
CA CYS A 54 -0.60 21.99 8.74
C CYS A 54 -2.07 21.54 8.63
N LEU A 55 -2.47 20.62 9.51
CA LEU A 55 -3.87 20.24 9.67
C LEU A 55 -4.55 21.27 10.59
N ALA A 56 -5.07 22.33 9.97
CA ALA A 56 -5.82 23.35 10.69
C ALA A 56 -7.25 22.84 11.01
N PRO A 57 -7.86 23.22 12.16
CA PRO A 57 -9.20 22.75 12.53
C PRO A 57 -10.27 22.96 11.45
N GLU A 58 -10.17 24.05 10.67
CA GLU A 58 -11.08 24.38 9.57
C GLU A 58 -11.09 23.31 8.47
N LYS A 59 -9.97 22.61 8.26
CA LYS A 59 -9.86 21.50 7.30
C LYS A 59 -10.59 20.25 7.77
N ILE A 60 -10.69 20.04 9.07
CA ILE A 60 -11.46 18.93 9.65
C ILE A 60 -12.96 19.23 9.50
N GLU A 61 -13.35 20.49 9.70
CA GLU A 61 -14.73 20.93 9.51
C GLU A 61 -15.20 20.76 8.06
N ILE A 62 -14.31 20.81 7.05
CA ILE A 62 -14.67 20.45 5.67
C ILE A 62 -15.17 19.01 5.57
N PHE A 63 -14.57 18.05 6.26
CA PHE A 63 -15.01 16.64 6.21
C PHE A 63 -16.29 16.38 7.00
N LYS A 64 -16.55 17.19 8.04
CA LYS A 64 -17.84 17.21 8.73
C LYS A 64 -18.93 17.91 7.89
N TYR A 65 -18.55 18.93 7.12
CA TYR A 65 -19.42 19.74 6.26
C TYR A 65 -19.72 19.10 4.92
N LEU A 66 -18.80 18.30 4.38
CA LEU A 66 -19.06 17.33 3.31
C LEU A 66 -20.05 16.31 3.87
N ASP A 67 -21.27 16.79 3.94
CA ASP A 67 -22.37 16.30 4.73
C ASP A 67 -22.82 14.93 4.23
N ASP A 68 -23.81 14.41 4.94
CA ASP A 68 -24.46 13.17 4.55
C ASP A 68 -24.93 13.23 3.09
N TYR A 69 -25.38 14.40 2.61
CA TYR A 69 -25.89 14.55 1.26
C TYR A 69 -24.80 14.44 0.17
N TRP A 70 -23.68 15.17 0.27
CA TRP A 70 -22.64 15.09 -0.76
C TRP A 70 -22.05 13.68 -0.83
N SER A 71 -21.72 13.10 0.32
CA SER A 71 -21.11 11.78 0.43
C SER A 71 -22.08 10.68 -0.04
N GLU A 72 -23.36 10.72 0.33
CA GLU A 72 -24.37 9.79 -0.17
C GLU A 72 -24.55 9.86 -1.70
N LYS A 73 -24.57 11.07 -2.27
CA LYS A 73 -24.85 11.27 -3.70
C LYS A 73 -23.63 11.09 -4.60
N ASN A 74 -22.41 11.26 -4.09
CA ASN A 74 -21.20 11.30 -4.91
C ASN A 74 -20.18 10.23 -4.55
N LEU A 75 -20.18 9.71 -3.32
CA LEU A 75 -19.27 8.68 -2.86
C LEU A 75 -19.96 7.31 -2.78
N LEU A 76 -21.02 7.19 -1.98
CA LEU A 76 -21.67 5.89 -1.71
C LEU A 76 -22.30 5.25 -2.96
N ILE A 77 -22.67 6.04 -3.96
CA ILE A 77 -23.19 5.54 -5.25
C ILE A 77 -22.19 4.64 -6.00
N HIS A 78 -20.90 4.70 -5.65
CA HIS A 78 -19.86 3.89 -6.26
C HIS A 78 -19.78 2.49 -5.65
N LEU A 79 -20.42 2.24 -4.50
CA LEU A 79 -20.55 0.92 -3.90
C LEU A 79 -21.59 0.09 -4.67
N LYS A 80 -21.30 -1.18 -4.90
CA LYS A 80 -22.27 -2.12 -5.46
C LYS A 80 -23.12 -2.67 -4.32
N PRO A 81 -24.46 -2.69 -4.45
CA PRO A 81 -25.29 -3.42 -3.50
C PRO A 81 -24.88 -4.89 -3.48
N VAL A 82 -24.74 -5.49 -2.29
CA VAL A 82 -24.25 -6.88 -2.11
C VAL A 82 -24.94 -7.90 -3.03
N LYS A 83 -26.25 -7.77 -3.24
CA LYS A 83 -27.04 -8.64 -4.14
C LYS A 83 -26.63 -8.58 -5.63
N LYS A 84 -25.84 -7.58 -6.02
CA LYS A 84 -25.28 -7.37 -7.36
C LYS A 84 -23.76 -7.53 -7.38
N CYS A 85 -23.14 -7.81 -6.23
CA CYS A 85 -21.71 -8.10 -6.17
C CYS A 85 -21.47 -9.54 -6.62
N TRP A 86 -20.38 -9.73 -7.34
CA TRP A 86 -19.80 -11.06 -7.51
C TRP A 86 -19.30 -11.59 -6.16
N GLN A 87 -19.21 -12.90 -6.03
CA GLN A 87 -18.63 -13.58 -4.88
C GLN A 87 -17.48 -14.49 -5.33
N PRO A 88 -16.48 -14.77 -4.46
CA PRO A 88 -15.37 -15.65 -4.81
C PRO A 88 -15.81 -16.99 -5.41
N GLN A 89 -16.92 -17.55 -4.92
CA GLN A 89 -17.46 -18.82 -5.40
C GLN A 89 -17.91 -18.80 -6.87
N ASP A 90 -18.21 -17.63 -7.44
CA ASP A 90 -18.61 -17.49 -8.85
C ASP A 90 -17.47 -17.88 -9.82
N PHE A 91 -16.22 -17.87 -9.33
CA PHE A 91 -15.01 -18.12 -10.14
C PHE A 91 -14.24 -19.37 -9.74
N LEU A 92 -14.60 -20.00 -8.62
CA LEU A 92 -13.92 -21.16 -8.07
C LEU A 92 -14.68 -22.46 -8.40
N PRO A 93 -14.00 -23.61 -8.40
CA PRO A 93 -14.67 -24.91 -8.45
C PRO A 93 -15.77 -25.01 -7.39
N ASP A 94 -16.95 -25.52 -7.77
CA ASP A 94 -18.10 -25.64 -6.87
C ASP A 94 -17.97 -26.89 -5.98
N PRO A 95 -17.74 -26.73 -4.66
CA PRO A 95 -17.55 -27.87 -3.75
C PRO A 95 -18.81 -28.73 -3.57
N ALA A 96 -19.99 -28.24 -3.94
CA ALA A 96 -21.24 -28.99 -3.87
C ALA A 96 -21.58 -29.71 -5.18
N SER A 97 -20.81 -29.49 -6.25
CA SER A 97 -21.01 -30.12 -7.55
C SER A 97 -20.39 -31.52 -7.61
N ASP A 98 -21.07 -32.47 -8.25
CA ASP A 98 -20.49 -33.79 -8.61
C ASP A 98 -19.21 -33.65 -9.45
N GLY A 99 -19.06 -32.53 -10.16
CA GLY A 99 -17.89 -32.19 -10.98
C GLY A 99 -16.75 -31.51 -10.24
N PHE A 100 -16.85 -31.29 -8.91
CA PHE A 100 -15.86 -30.51 -8.14
C PHE A 100 -14.41 -30.95 -8.38
N ILE A 101 -14.17 -32.27 -8.29
CA ILE A 101 -12.83 -32.84 -8.45
C ILE A 101 -12.29 -32.63 -9.87
N GLU A 102 -13.15 -32.72 -10.88
CA GLU A 102 -12.75 -32.49 -12.27
C GLU A 102 -12.45 -31.01 -12.53
N GLN A 103 -13.27 -30.10 -12.01
CA GLN A 103 -13.04 -28.66 -12.09
C GLN A 103 -11.70 -28.25 -11.45
N ILE A 104 -11.32 -28.87 -10.32
CA ILE A 104 -10.00 -28.67 -9.71
C ILE A 104 -8.89 -29.17 -10.63
N LYS A 105 -9.03 -30.38 -11.20
CA LYS A 105 -8.01 -30.92 -12.11
C LYS A 105 -7.80 -30.00 -13.31
N GLU A 106 -8.87 -29.59 -13.98
CA GLU A 106 -8.81 -28.67 -15.12
C GLU A 106 -8.11 -27.35 -14.76
N MET A 107 -8.43 -26.79 -13.58
CA MET A 107 -7.78 -25.59 -13.08
C MET A 107 -6.28 -25.81 -12.86
N ARG A 108 -5.88 -26.94 -12.27
CA ARG A 108 -4.48 -27.27 -12.04
C ARG A 108 -3.72 -27.54 -13.33
N GLU A 109 -4.35 -28.14 -14.35
CA GLU A 109 -3.72 -28.30 -15.66
C GLU A 109 -3.44 -26.95 -16.31
N ARG A 110 -4.39 -26.00 -16.29
CA ARG A 110 -4.14 -24.63 -16.77
C ARG A 110 -3.02 -23.93 -15.98
N ALA A 111 -3.02 -24.09 -14.66
CA ALA A 111 -2.00 -23.49 -13.78
C ALA A 111 -0.57 -24.00 -14.03
N LYS A 112 -0.39 -25.18 -14.64
CA LYS A 112 0.95 -25.69 -15.01
C LYS A 112 1.58 -24.93 -16.19
N GLU A 113 0.76 -24.37 -17.07
CA GLU A 113 1.20 -23.60 -18.25
C GLU A 113 1.59 -22.15 -17.89
N ILE A 114 1.28 -21.74 -16.65
CA ILE A 114 1.60 -20.40 -16.13
C ILE A 114 2.97 -20.45 -15.46
N PRO A 115 3.91 -19.55 -15.84
CA PRO A 115 5.26 -19.56 -15.31
C PRO A 115 5.33 -19.09 -13.85
N ASP A 116 6.41 -19.42 -13.14
CA ASP A 116 6.55 -19.20 -11.70
C ASP A 116 6.57 -17.71 -11.32
N GLU A 117 7.12 -16.88 -12.19
CA GLU A 117 7.28 -15.44 -12.12
C GLU A 117 5.91 -14.75 -12.18
N TYR A 118 4.94 -15.33 -12.88
CA TYR A 118 3.55 -14.90 -12.75
C TYR A 118 3.01 -15.23 -11.35
N PHE A 119 3.31 -16.42 -10.81
CA PHE A 119 2.86 -16.80 -9.47
C PHE A 119 3.54 -15.99 -8.36
N VAL A 120 4.81 -15.61 -8.51
CA VAL A 120 5.48 -14.69 -7.56
C VAL A 120 4.72 -13.37 -7.49
N VAL A 121 4.32 -12.83 -8.65
CA VAL A 121 3.56 -11.57 -8.69
C VAL A 121 2.16 -11.75 -8.14
N LEU A 122 1.43 -12.79 -8.56
CA LEU A 122 0.08 -13.08 -8.07
C LEU A 122 0.05 -13.31 -6.56
N VAL A 123 1.08 -13.95 -6.00
CA VAL A 123 1.23 -14.14 -4.55
C VAL A 123 1.46 -12.80 -3.86
N GLY A 124 2.34 -11.95 -4.38
CA GLY A 124 2.56 -10.63 -3.77
C GLY A 124 1.32 -9.73 -3.82
N ASP A 125 0.56 -9.76 -4.92
CA ASP A 125 -0.74 -9.10 -5.03
C ASP A 125 -1.70 -9.66 -3.96
N MET A 126 -1.87 -10.98 -3.88
CA MET A 126 -2.73 -11.63 -2.88
C MET A 126 -2.33 -11.33 -1.43
N ILE A 127 -1.03 -11.36 -1.10
CA ILE A 127 -0.53 -11.04 0.24
C ILE A 127 -0.91 -9.60 0.62
N THR A 128 -0.86 -8.70 -0.37
CA THR A 128 -1.28 -7.31 -0.19
C THR A 128 -2.78 -7.27 0.09
N GLU A 129 -3.62 -7.94 -0.69
CA GLU A 129 -5.07 -8.00 -0.43
C GLU A 129 -5.41 -8.56 0.97
N GLU A 130 -4.72 -9.60 1.41
CA GLU A 130 -4.95 -10.25 2.72
C GLU A 130 -4.57 -9.34 3.91
N ALA A 131 -3.76 -8.30 3.68
CA ALA A 131 -3.41 -7.32 4.72
C ALA A 131 -4.50 -6.25 4.96
N LEU A 132 -5.71 -6.47 4.43
CA LEU A 132 -6.90 -5.63 4.57
C LEU A 132 -7.19 -5.08 5.98
N PRO A 133 -6.99 -5.81 7.10
CA PRO A 133 -7.17 -5.23 8.44
C PRO A 133 -6.33 -3.97 8.68
N THR A 134 -5.13 -3.92 8.10
CA THR A 134 -4.26 -2.73 8.12
C THR A 134 -4.91 -1.58 7.38
N TYR A 135 -5.45 -1.83 6.19
CA TYR A 135 -6.01 -0.78 5.32
C TYR A 135 -7.30 -0.21 5.89
N GLN A 136 -8.17 -1.06 6.44
CA GLN A 136 -9.34 -0.62 7.18
C GLN A 136 -8.94 0.25 8.39
N THR A 137 -7.93 -0.18 9.16
CA THR A 137 -7.41 0.61 10.29
C THR A 137 -6.94 1.98 9.81
N MET A 138 -6.25 2.04 8.67
CA MET A 138 -5.79 3.30 8.08
C MET A 138 -6.93 4.19 7.60
N ALA A 139 -7.98 3.62 7.01
CA ALA A 139 -9.16 4.34 6.55
C ALA A 139 -9.96 5.00 7.69
N TYR A 140 -9.82 4.52 8.93
CA TYR A 140 -10.43 5.15 10.11
C TYR A 140 -9.54 6.22 10.78
N ARG A 141 -8.30 6.43 10.34
CA ARG A 141 -7.40 7.43 10.95
C ARG A 141 -7.71 8.89 10.59
N PRO A 142 -8.13 9.23 9.34
CA PRO A 142 -8.44 10.60 8.96
C PRO A 142 -9.39 11.29 9.93
N GLU A 143 -9.00 12.45 10.45
CA GLU A 143 -9.86 13.24 11.33
C GLU A 143 -11.09 13.75 10.57
N GLY A 144 -12.27 13.64 11.20
CA GLY A 144 -13.56 13.99 10.60
C GLY A 144 -14.23 12.87 9.81
N ALA A 145 -13.55 11.74 9.55
CA ALA A 145 -14.09 10.60 8.80
C ALA A 145 -14.02 9.27 9.58
N GLN A 146 -13.91 9.34 10.91
CA GLN A 146 -13.71 8.19 11.79
C GLN A 146 -15.01 7.41 12.03
N ASP A 147 -14.89 6.11 12.28
CA ASP A 147 -15.98 5.29 12.82
C ASP A 147 -15.85 5.19 14.34
N GLU A 148 -16.67 5.96 15.05
CA GLU A 148 -16.62 6.07 16.52
C GLU A 148 -17.11 4.81 17.25
N THR A 149 -17.87 3.95 16.58
CA THR A 149 -18.59 2.83 17.23
C THR A 149 -18.34 1.46 16.58
N GLY A 150 -17.70 1.44 15.41
CA GLY A 150 -17.65 0.27 14.53
C GLY A 150 -18.94 0.02 13.74
N ALA A 151 -19.97 0.83 13.97
CA ALA A 151 -21.26 0.76 13.30
C ALA A 151 -21.86 2.16 13.07
N SER A 152 -21.03 3.21 13.05
CA SER A 152 -21.49 4.59 12.85
C SER A 152 -22.26 4.70 11.52
N LEU A 153 -23.36 5.44 11.55
CA LEU A 153 -24.19 5.68 10.37
C LEU A 153 -23.70 6.86 9.52
N ASN A 154 -22.61 7.53 9.90
CA ASN A 154 -22.04 8.55 9.05
C ASN A 154 -21.56 7.92 7.72
N PRO A 155 -21.73 8.59 6.57
CA PRO A 155 -21.37 8.03 5.28
C PRO A 155 -19.90 7.65 5.10
N TRP A 156 -18.98 8.32 5.79
CA TRP A 156 -17.56 7.94 5.77
C TRP A 156 -17.35 6.54 6.35
N SER A 157 -18.02 6.24 7.46
CA SER A 157 -17.98 4.92 8.10
C SER A 157 -18.72 3.86 7.29
N ILE A 158 -19.86 4.23 6.68
CA ILE A 158 -20.57 3.35 5.75
C ILE A 158 -19.69 3.01 4.55
N TRP A 159 -19.02 4.01 3.96
CA TRP A 159 -18.06 3.82 2.88
C TRP A 159 -16.95 2.88 3.32
N THR A 160 -16.23 3.19 4.41
CA THR A 160 -15.09 2.37 4.86
C THR A 160 -15.50 0.93 5.11
N ARG A 161 -16.61 0.67 5.83
CA ARG A 161 -17.09 -0.70 6.07
C ARG A 161 -17.49 -1.42 4.77
N SER A 162 -18.14 -0.72 3.85
CA SER A 162 -18.63 -1.32 2.60
C SER A 162 -17.49 -1.55 1.60
N TRP A 163 -16.55 -0.60 1.49
CA TRP A 163 -15.30 -0.75 0.76
C TRP A 163 -14.53 -1.95 1.30
N THR A 164 -14.29 -2.04 2.62
CA THR A 164 -13.62 -3.20 3.22
C THR A 164 -14.36 -4.52 2.91
N ALA A 165 -15.69 -4.52 2.92
CA ALA A 165 -16.46 -5.72 2.55
C ALA A 165 -16.31 -6.08 1.06
N GLU A 166 -16.16 -5.09 0.18
CA GLU A 166 -15.85 -5.33 -1.24
C GLU A 166 -14.43 -5.88 -1.41
N GLU A 167 -13.42 -5.29 -0.76
CA GLU A 167 -11.99 -5.67 -0.79
C GLU A 167 -11.75 -7.08 -0.23
N ASN A 168 -12.46 -7.47 0.83
CA ASN A 168 -12.28 -8.79 1.46
C ASN A 168 -12.41 -9.94 0.44
N ARG A 169 -13.27 -9.77 -0.57
CA ARG A 169 -13.50 -10.79 -1.61
C ARG A 169 -12.29 -10.97 -2.52
N HIS A 170 -11.40 -9.98 -2.65
CA HIS A 170 -10.22 -10.05 -3.50
C HIS A 170 -9.21 -11.03 -2.91
N GLY A 171 -8.81 -10.81 -1.65
CA GLY A 171 -7.95 -11.74 -0.90
C GLY A 171 -8.55 -13.14 -0.84
N ASP A 172 -9.83 -13.25 -0.50
CA ASP A 172 -10.56 -14.52 -0.45
C ASP A 172 -10.47 -15.32 -1.75
N LEU A 173 -10.68 -14.66 -2.90
CA LEU A 173 -10.67 -15.30 -4.22
C LEU A 173 -9.25 -15.71 -4.62
N LEU A 174 -8.28 -14.81 -4.47
CA LEU A 174 -6.89 -15.08 -4.83
C LEU A 174 -6.27 -16.16 -3.94
N ASN A 175 -6.56 -16.16 -2.64
CA ASN A 175 -6.12 -17.17 -1.69
C ASN A 175 -6.56 -18.57 -2.11
N ARG A 176 -7.88 -18.75 -2.30
CA ARG A 176 -8.43 -20.05 -2.69
C ARG A 176 -7.95 -20.48 -4.07
N TYR A 177 -7.77 -19.54 -5.01
CA TYR A 177 -7.18 -19.83 -6.30
C TYR A 177 -5.74 -20.37 -6.16
N LEU A 178 -4.88 -19.65 -5.43
CA LEU A 178 -3.49 -20.04 -5.18
C LEU A 178 -3.39 -21.38 -4.46
N TYR A 179 -4.21 -21.60 -3.44
CA TYR A 179 -4.33 -22.86 -2.72
C TYR A 179 -4.66 -24.04 -3.66
N LEU A 180 -5.71 -23.90 -4.48
CA LEU A 180 -6.14 -24.96 -5.39
C LEU A 180 -5.16 -25.20 -6.54
N SER A 181 -4.41 -24.17 -6.97
CA SER A 181 -3.43 -24.26 -8.07
C SER A 181 -2.34 -25.29 -7.79
N GLY A 182 -1.91 -25.43 -6.54
CA GLY A 182 -0.75 -26.24 -6.14
C GLY A 182 0.58 -25.78 -6.73
N ARG A 183 0.67 -24.52 -7.16
CA ARG A 183 1.89 -23.94 -7.75
C ARG A 183 2.79 -23.25 -6.72
N VAL A 184 2.24 -22.94 -5.55
CA VAL A 184 2.86 -22.11 -4.50
C VAL A 184 2.87 -22.82 -3.14
N ASP A 185 3.81 -22.42 -2.27
CA ASP A 185 3.93 -22.88 -0.89
C ASP A 185 3.03 -22.01 0.02
N MET A 186 1.78 -22.42 0.19
CA MET A 186 0.80 -21.67 0.99
C MET A 186 1.27 -21.44 2.43
N ARG A 187 2.08 -22.34 3.02
CA ARG A 187 2.58 -22.15 4.38
C ARG A 187 3.51 -20.94 4.48
N GLN A 188 4.36 -20.75 3.47
CA GLN A 188 5.24 -19.58 3.41
C GLN A 188 4.46 -18.30 3.11
N VAL A 189 3.46 -18.37 2.22
CA VAL A 189 2.55 -17.24 1.94
C VAL A 189 1.80 -16.80 3.20
N GLU A 190 1.20 -17.73 3.93
CA GLU A 190 0.48 -17.47 5.19
C GLU A 190 1.38 -16.84 6.26
N LYS A 191 2.63 -17.32 6.40
CA LYS A 191 3.63 -16.68 7.27
C LYS A 191 3.89 -15.24 6.85
N THR A 192 4.06 -14.98 5.55
CA THR A 192 4.28 -13.62 5.05
C THR A 192 3.10 -12.70 5.33
N VAL A 193 1.86 -13.15 5.12
CA VAL A 193 0.66 -12.40 5.49
C VAL A 193 0.67 -12.06 6.98
N GLN A 194 0.97 -13.05 7.83
CA GLN A 194 1.04 -12.85 9.28
C GLN A 194 2.11 -11.81 9.68
N TYR A 195 3.29 -11.85 9.07
CA TYR A 195 4.32 -10.83 9.27
C TYR A 195 3.89 -9.46 8.79
N LEU A 196 3.26 -9.37 7.61
CA LEU A 196 2.84 -8.10 7.02
C LEU A 196 1.76 -7.42 7.89
N ILE A 197 0.71 -8.16 8.28
CA ILE A 197 -0.32 -7.64 9.20
C ILE A 197 0.29 -7.24 10.53
N GLY A 198 1.19 -8.06 11.09
CA GLY A 198 1.87 -7.76 12.35
C GLY A 198 2.81 -6.55 12.28
N SER A 199 3.36 -6.26 11.10
CA SER A 199 4.22 -5.10 10.84
C SER A 199 3.41 -3.83 10.59
N GLY A 200 2.19 -3.98 10.04
CA GLY A 200 1.36 -2.88 9.61
C GLY A 200 1.99 -2.09 8.47
N MET A 201 1.64 -0.81 8.36
CA MET A 201 2.13 0.09 7.31
C MET A 201 2.20 1.53 7.82
N ASP A 202 3.18 2.30 7.32
CA ASP A 202 3.21 3.75 7.45
C ASP A 202 3.22 4.44 6.08
N THR A 203 2.05 4.93 5.65
CA THR A 203 1.92 5.76 4.45
C THR A 203 2.40 7.19 4.65
N GLY A 204 2.68 7.59 5.90
CA GLY A 204 2.91 8.96 6.37
C GLY A 204 1.80 9.96 6.07
N THR A 205 0.58 9.49 5.83
CA THR A 205 -0.63 10.33 5.85
C THR A 205 -0.95 10.77 7.28
N GLY A 206 -0.64 9.92 8.27
CA GLY A 206 -0.99 10.15 9.67
C GLY A 206 -2.51 10.11 9.87
N ASN A 207 -3.07 11.20 10.37
CA ASN A 207 -4.50 11.43 10.59
C ASN A 207 -5.05 12.53 9.66
N ASP A 208 -4.28 12.95 8.65
CA ASP A 208 -4.65 14.05 7.77
C ASP A 208 -5.66 13.60 6.69
N PRO A 209 -6.87 14.19 6.66
CA PRO A 209 -7.93 13.76 5.77
C PRO A 209 -7.73 14.21 4.32
N TYR A 210 -6.75 15.06 4.00
CA TYR A 210 -6.40 15.40 2.62
C TYR A 210 -5.38 14.40 2.05
N LEU A 211 -4.42 13.97 2.88
CA LEU A 211 -3.35 13.07 2.43
C LEU A 211 -3.87 11.67 2.12
N PHE A 212 -4.80 11.15 2.93
CA PHE A 212 -5.31 9.79 2.77
C PHE A 212 -6.09 9.57 1.46
N PRO A 213 -7.06 10.40 1.05
CA PRO A 213 -7.75 10.26 -0.23
C PRO A 213 -6.84 10.42 -1.46
N ILE A 214 -5.78 11.22 -1.37
CA ILE A 214 -4.77 11.32 -2.44
C ILE A 214 -3.97 10.03 -2.54
N TYR A 215 -3.57 9.48 -1.38
CA TYR A 215 -2.88 8.20 -1.31
C TYR A 215 -3.74 7.07 -1.91
N THR A 216 -5.00 6.94 -1.47
CA THR A 216 -5.90 5.88 -1.97
C THR A 216 -6.24 6.07 -3.43
N SER A 217 -6.48 7.30 -3.91
CA SER A 217 -6.69 7.56 -5.35
C SER A 217 -5.54 7.06 -6.23
N PHE A 218 -4.31 7.17 -5.73
CA PHE A 218 -3.13 6.65 -6.43
C PHE A 218 -3.09 5.12 -6.36
N GLN A 219 -3.25 4.54 -5.17
CA GLN A 219 -3.14 3.10 -4.94
C GLN A 219 -4.21 2.29 -5.67
N GLU A 220 -5.46 2.71 -5.61
CA GLU A 220 -6.59 2.07 -6.30
C GLU A 220 -6.38 2.05 -7.82
N ARG A 221 -5.71 3.07 -8.36
CA ARG A 221 -5.31 3.06 -9.77
C ARG A 221 -4.16 2.09 -10.03
N ALA A 222 -3.19 2.01 -9.14
CA ALA A 222 -2.06 1.10 -9.25
C ALA A 222 -2.51 -0.37 -9.20
N THR A 223 -3.40 -0.73 -8.29
CA THR A 223 -4.02 -2.07 -8.18
C THR A 223 -4.90 -2.37 -9.40
N ALA A 224 -5.69 -1.41 -9.89
CA ALA A 224 -6.46 -1.57 -11.13
C ALA A 224 -5.58 -1.89 -12.35
N ILE A 225 -4.41 -1.26 -12.44
CA ILE A 225 -3.41 -1.53 -13.50
C ILE A 225 -2.77 -2.91 -13.27
N SER A 226 -2.31 -3.21 -12.05
CA SER A 226 -1.66 -4.49 -11.72
C SER A 226 -2.57 -5.68 -12.03
N HIS A 227 -3.78 -5.70 -11.47
CA HIS A 227 -4.78 -6.74 -11.70
C HIS A 227 -5.21 -6.81 -13.18
N GLY A 228 -5.36 -5.66 -13.85
CA GLY A 228 -5.66 -5.61 -15.28
C GLY A 228 -4.57 -6.27 -16.14
N ASN A 229 -3.31 -5.98 -15.85
CA ASN A 229 -2.17 -6.57 -16.54
C ASN A 229 -2.01 -8.06 -16.22
N MET A 230 -2.20 -8.46 -14.97
CA MET A 230 -2.24 -9.87 -14.56
C MET A 230 -3.33 -10.64 -15.29
N GLY A 231 -4.50 -10.04 -15.47
CA GLY A 231 -5.59 -10.65 -16.23
C GLY A 231 -5.26 -10.81 -17.73
N ARG A 232 -4.57 -9.84 -18.32
CA ARG A 232 -4.10 -9.92 -19.72
C ARG A 232 -3.05 -11.02 -19.89
N LEU A 233 -2.06 -11.08 -19.00
CA LEU A 233 -1.01 -12.11 -19.02
C LEU A 233 -1.60 -13.51 -18.83
N ALA A 234 -2.54 -13.70 -17.91
CA ALA A 234 -3.23 -14.98 -17.73
C ALA A 234 -3.91 -15.46 -19.03
N LYS A 235 -4.59 -14.54 -19.73
CA LYS A 235 -5.23 -14.82 -21.02
C LYS A 235 -4.21 -15.20 -22.10
N GLU A 236 -3.08 -14.49 -22.17
CA GLU A 236 -1.98 -14.82 -23.10
C GLU A 236 -1.39 -16.22 -22.83
N LYS A 237 -1.43 -16.68 -21.59
CA LYS A 237 -1.00 -18.03 -21.16
C LYS A 237 -2.11 -19.10 -21.23
N GLY A 238 -3.30 -18.74 -21.76
CA GLY A 238 -4.40 -19.68 -21.96
C GLY A 238 -5.33 -19.90 -20.77
N ASP A 239 -5.14 -19.20 -19.65
CA ASP A 239 -6.06 -19.28 -18.50
C ASP A 239 -7.08 -18.13 -18.52
N LEU A 240 -8.18 -18.37 -19.22
CA LEU A 240 -9.30 -17.43 -19.31
C LEU A 240 -10.04 -17.24 -17.98
N LYS A 241 -10.04 -18.25 -17.09
CA LYS A 241 -10.72 -18.12 -15.78
C LYS A 241 -9.91 -17.23 -14.85
N LEU A 242 -8.59 -17.41 -14.80
CA LEU A 242 -7.71 -16.50 -14.07
C LEU A 242 -7.75 -15.09 -14.64
N SER A 243 -7.85 -14.94 -15.97
CA SER A 243 -8.07 -13.64 -16.60
C SER A 243 -9.36 -12.95 -16.10
N GLN A 244 -10.45 -13.70 -15.97
CA GLN A 244 -11.71 -13.20 -15.43
C GLN A 244 -11.61 -12.84 -13.95
N ILE A 245 -10.89 -13.63 -13.14
CA ILE A 245 -10.64 -13.34 -11.72
C ILE A 245 -9.95 -11.97 -11.59
N CYS A 246 -8.78 -11.80 -12.20
CA CYS A 246 -8.03 -10.55 -12.09
C CYS A 246 -8.79 -9.36 -12.71
N GLY A 247 -9.47 -9.57 -13.85
CA GLY A 247 -10.27 -8.53 -14.49
C GLY A 247 -11.48 -8.08 -13.66
N THR A 248 -12.06 -8.98 -12.87
CA THR A 248 -13.19 -8.68 -11.99
C THR A 248 -12.73 -7.86 -10.78
N ILE A 249 -11.59 -8.22 -10.18
CA ILE A 249 -10.96 -7.44 -9.11
C ILE A 249 -10.62 -6.04 -9.63
N ALA A 250 -9.91 -5.93 -10.77
CA ALA A 250 -9.59 -4.65 -11.41
C ALA A 250 -10.81 -3.75 -11.70
N ALA A 251 -11.99 -4.34 -11.90
CA ALA A 251 -13.22 -3.58 -12.10
C ALA A 251 -13.81 -2.99 -10.80
N ASP A 252 -13.53 -3.61 -9.65
CA ASP A 252 -13.83 -3.04 -8.34
C ASP A 252 -12.85 -1.91 -8.02
N GLU A 253 -11.54 -2.12 -8.18
CA GLU A 253 -10.49 -1.08 -8.03
C GLU A 253 -10.84 0.20 -8.80
N LYS A 254 -11.28 0.09 -10.05
CA LYS A 254 -11.67 1.25 -10.87
C LYS A 254 -12.84 2.04 -10.28
N ARG A 255 -13.79 1.38 -9.60
CA ARG A 255 -14.90 2.07 -8.93
C ARG A 255 -14.39 2.81 -7.71
N HIS A 256 -13.51 2.21 -6.94
CA HIS A 256 -12.90 2.83 -5.76
C HIS A 256 -11.98 3.99 -6.15
N GLU A 257 -11.15 3.84 -7.18
CA GLU A 257 -10.38 4.92 -7.80
C GLU A 257 -11.28 6.10 -8.21
N THR A 258 -12.45 5.80 -8.78
CA THR A 258 -13.41 6.84 -9.16
C THR A 258 -13.97 7.56 -7.94
N ALA A 259 -14.34 6.83 -6.89
CA ALA A 259 -14.87 7.37 -5.65
C ALA A 259 -13.86 8.27 -4.92
N TYR A 260 -12.65 7.79 -4.64
CA TYR A 260 -11.61 8.60 -4.01
C TYR A 260 -11.17 9.76 -4.89
N GLY A 261 -11.06 9.55 -6.21
CA GLY A 261 -10.73 10.61 -7.15
C GLY A 261 -11.75 11.75 -7.17
N LYS A 262 -13.05 11.45 -6.99
CA LYS A 262 -14.10 12.46 -6.83
C LYS A 262 -13.99 13.21 -5.52
N LEU A 263 -13.65 12.53 -4.43
CA LEU A 263 -13.41 13.17 -3.15
C LEU A 263 -12.28 14.18 -3.24
N VAL A 264 -11.14 13.81 -3.79
CA VAL A 264 -10.03 14.75 -3.98
C VAL A 264 -10.41 15.89 -4.93
N GLY A 265 -11.14 15.59 -6.01
CA GLY A 265 -11.67 16.63 -6.90
C GLY A 265 -12.54 17.65 -6.16
N LYS A 266 -13.37 17.19 -5.21
CA LYS A 266 -14.17 18.08 -4.37
C LYS A 266 -13.33 18.89 -3.39
N LEU A 267 -12.25 18.32 -2.84
CA LEU A 267 -11.30 19.07 -2.01
C LEU A 267 -10.62 20.18 -2.81
N PHE A 268 -10.27 19.95 -4.08
CA PHE A 268 -9.75 21.02 -4.96
C PHE A 268 -10.76 22.15 -5.21
N GLU A 269 -12.07 21.86 -5.24
CA GLU A 269 -13.10 22.91 -5.35
C GLU A 269 -13.21 23.75 -4.06
N LEU A 270 -13.03 23.14 -2.90
CA LEU A 270 -13.27 23.77 -1.59
C LEU A 270 -12.02 24.46 -1.02
N ASP A 271 -10.85 23.83 -1.19
CA ASP A 271 -9.56 24.27 -0.67
C ASP A 271 -8.46 23.92 -1.70
N PRO A 272 -8.41 24.61 -2.85
CA PRO A 272 -7.43 24.32 -3.90
C PRO A 272 -5.98 24.46 -3.41
N ASP A 273 -5.72 25.41 -2.51
CA ASP A 273 -4.40 25.70 -1.98
C ASP A 273 -3.91 24.60 -1.02
N GLY A 274 -4.73 24.22 -0.03
CA GLY A 274 -4.39 23.13 0.87
C GLY A 274 -4.29 21.78 0.15
N THR A 275 -5.15 21.55 -0.84
CA THR A 275 -5.18 20.29 -1.60
C THR A 275 -3.97 20.14 -2.52
N VAL A 276 -3.54 21.19 -3.23
CA VAL A 276 -2.32 21.09 -4.07
C VAL A 276 -1.06 20.89 -3.23
N GLN A 277 -0.97 21.54 -2.06
CA GLN A 277 0.15 21.31 -1.13
C GLN A 277 0.16 19.88 -0.57
N ALA A 278 -1.01 19.33 -0.24
CA ALA A 278 -1.16 17.93 0.18
C ALA A 278 -0.74 16.96 -0.92
N PHE A 279 -1.13 17.22 -2.16
CA PHE A 279 -0.74 16.40 -3.32
C PHE A 279 0.77 16.44 -3.56
N ALA A 280 1.36 17.64 -3.55
CA ALA A 280 2.80 17.83 -3.65
C ALA A 280 3.57 17.10 -2.55
N TYR A 281 3.08 17.16 -1.30
CA TYR A 281 3.70 16.48 -0.18
C TYR A 281 3.68 14.96 -0.34
N MET A 282 2.54 14.37 -0.73
CA MET A 282 2.45 12.93 -0.98
C MET A 282 3.38 12.49 -2.11
N MET A 283 3.43 13.27 -3.20
CA MET A 283 4.31 12.97 -4.32
C MET A 283 5.80 13.15 -3.99
N TRP A 284 6.16 14.14 -3.16
CA TRP A 284 7.52 14.35 -2.68
C TRP A 284 8.00 13.23 -1.75
N ARG A 285 7.13 12.77 -0.84
CA ARG A 285 7.40 11.60 0.01
C ARG A 285 7.43 10.30 -0.77
N LYS A 286 6.81 10.31 -1.94
CA LYS A 286 6.52 9.18 -2.80
C LYS A 286 5.45 8.29 -2.19
N ILE A 287 4.63 7.71 -3.05
CA ILE A 287 3.54 6.85 -2.62
C ILE A 287 4.12 5.48 -2.18
N THR A 288 4.09 5.23 -0.88
CA THR A 288 4.50 3.96 -0.23
C THR A 288 3.58 2.82 -0.64
N MET A 289 4.14 1.70 -1.10
CA MET A 289 3.34 0.51 -1.45
C MET A 289 2.87 -0.23 -0.20
N PRO A 290 1.64 -0.77 -0.17
CA PRO A 290 1.11 -1.44 1.02
C PRO A 290 1.89 -2.69 1.45
N GLY A 291 2.50 -3.40 0.50
CA GLY A 291 3.38 -4.53 0.75
C GLY A 291 4.83 -4.18 1.09
N GLU A 292 5.20 -2.90 1.30
CA GLU A 292 6.61 -2.46 1.49
C GLU A 292 7.35 -3.25 2.58
N LEU A 293 6.64 -3.64 3.65
CA LEU A 293 7.20 -4.35 4.80
C LEU A 293 7.01 -5.88 4.71
N MET A 294 6.74 -6.44 3.53
CA MET A 294 6.62 -7.90 3.37
C MET A 294 7.92 -8.61 3.75
N TYR A 295 7.78 -9.71 4.49
CA TYR A 295 8.87 -10.52 4.99
C TYR A 295 8.42 -11.98 5.12
N ASP A 296 9.25 -12.94 4.70
CA ASP A 296 8.90 -14.36 4.64
C ASP A 296 9.71 -15.25 5.60
N ASP A 297 10.37 -14.66 6.60
CA ASP A 297 11.31 -15.29 7.55
C ASP A 297 12.74 -15.48 7.00
N HIS A 298 12.97 -15.23 5.71
CA HIS A 298 14.26 -15.55 5.06
C HIS A 298 14.85 -14.37 4.30
N ASP A 299 14.02 -13.60 3.61
CA ASP A 299 14.43 -12.52 2.73
C ASP A 299 14.05 -11.15 3.29
N ASN A 300 15.06 -10.41 3.78
CA ASN A 300 14.88 -9.05 4.30
C ASN A 300 14.57 -8.02 3.19
N ASN A 301 14.78 -8.38 1.92
CA ASN A 301 14.56 -7.53 0.76
C ASN A 301 13.40 -8.04 -0.10
N LEU A 302 12.51 -8.85 0.47
CA LEU A 302 11.43 -9.54 -0.25
C LEU A 302 10.60 -8.59 -1.11
N PHE A 303 10.21 -7.43 -0.58
CA PHE A 303 9.48 -6.41 -1.33
C PHE A 303 10.25 -5.93 -2.58
N MET A 304 11.55 -5.72 -2.45
CA MET A 304 12.40 -5.26 -3.54
C MET A 304 12.52 -6.34 -4.61
N HIS A 305 12.70 -7.61 -4.22
CA HIS A 305 12.74 -8.72 -5.17
C HIS A 305 11.39 -8.89 -5.87
N PHE A 306 10.28 -8.96 -5.12
CA PHE A 306 8.92 -9.03 -5.67
C PHE A 306 8.63 -7.88 -6.65
N SER A 307 8.92 -6.63 -6.27
CA SER A 307 8.72 -5.45 -7.12
C SER A 307 9.53 -5.55 -8.42
N ALA A 308 10.74 -6.11 -8.32
CA ALA A 308 11.61 -6.27 -9.46
C ALA A 308 11.13 -7.38 -10.42
N VAL A 309 10.49 -8.44 -9.92
CA VAL A 309 9.79 -9.44 -10.77
C VAL A 309 8.60 -8.78 -11.45
N THR A 310 7.74 -8.12 -10.66
CA THR A 310 6.53 -7.41 -11.12
C THR A 310 6.80 -6.46 -12.28
N GLY A 311 7.85 -5.64 -12.18
CA GLY A 311 8.26 -4.76 -13.27
C GLY A 311 8.83 -5.49 -14.48
N SER A 312 9.53 -6.61 -14.28
CA SER A 312 10.16 -7.37 -15.38
C SER A 312 9.14 -8.14 -16.24
N VAL A 313 8.04 -8.58 -15.64
CA VAL A 313 6.92 -9.22 -16.36
C VAL A 313 5.92 -8.20 -16.92
N GLY A 314 6.11 -6.90 -16.63
CA GLY A 314 5.28 -5.82 -17.14
C GLY A 314 3.90 -5.74 -16.47
N VAL A 315 3.80 -6.14 -15.20
CA VAL A 315 2.54 -6.07 -14.43
C VAL A 315 2.35 -4.68 -13.84
N TYR A 316 3.39 -4.16 -13.19
CA TYR A 316 3.44 -2.78 -12.69
C TYR A 316 4.87 -2.28 -12.75
N THR A 317 5.07 -1.16 -13.44
CA THR A 317 6.37 -0.60 -13.79
C THR A 317 6.54 0.82 -13.26
N PHE A 318 7.75 1.35 -13.40
CA PHE A 318 8.01 2.75 -13.09
C PHE A 318 7.27 3.70 -14.04
N SER A 319 7.04 3.29 -15.29
CA SER A 319 6.22 4.04 -16.26
C SER A 319 4.79 4.19 -15.76
N ASP A 320 4.21 3.10 -15.25
CA ASP A 320 2.84 3.11 -14.70
C ASP A 320 2.71 4.10 -13.54
N TYR A 321 3.73 4.20 -12.67
CA TYR A 321 3.75 5.20 -11.60
C TYR A 321 3.69 6.64 -12.14
N ILE A 322 4.46 6.95 -13.19
CA ILE A 322 4.48 8.27 -13.83
C ILE A 322 3.13 8.55 -14.51
N ASP A 323 2.58 7.56 -15.19
CA ASP A 323 1.30 7.70 -15.90
C ASP A 323 0.14 7.89 -14.94
N ILE A 324 0.15 7.26 -13.76
CA ILE A 324 -0.82 7.53 -12.69
C ILE A 324 -0.73 9.00 -12.26
N LEU A 325 0.48 9.51 -12.01
CA LEU A 325 0.67 10.92 -11.63
C LEU A 325 0.10 11.86 -12.71
N ASP A 326 0.43 11.63 -13.98
CA ASP A 326 -0.05 12.47 -15.08
C ASP A 326 -1.59 12.42 -15.20
N VAL A 327 -2.19 11.25 -15.03
CA VAL A 327 -3.66 11.10 -15.03
C VAL A 327 -4.30 11.84 -13.86
N LEU A 328 -3.73 11.78 -12.66
CA LEU A 328 -4.28 12.48 -11.50
C LEU A 328 -4.15 14.01 -11.64
N VAL A 329 -3.03 14.49 -12.19
CA VAL A 329 -2.83 15.91 -12.51
C VAL A 329 -3.90 16.41 -13.49
N GLU A 330 -4.18 15.64 -14.54
CA GLU A 330 -5.20 15.98 -15.53
C GLU A 330 -6.62 15.89 -14.95
N LYS A 331 -6.94 14.80 -14.24
CA LYS A 331 -8.25 14.54 -13.65
C LYS A 331 -8.68 15.65 -12.68
N TRP A 332 -7.75 16.17 -11.90
CA TRP A 332 -7.99 17.25 -10.95
C TRP A 332 -7.69 18.64 -11.52
N LYS A 333 -7.34 18.73 -12.80
CA LYS A 333 -7.03 19.99 -13.50
C LYS A 333 -6.01 20.85 -12.74
N VAL A 334 -4.99 20.20 -12.18
CA VAL A 334 -4.04 20.86 -11.26
C VAL A 334 -3.31 22.00 -11.98
N ARG A 335 -3.06 21.88 -13.29
CA ARG A 335 -2.43 22.92 -14.11
C ARG A 335 -3.27 24.19 -14.26
N ASP A 336 -4.59 24.07 -14.16
CA ASP A 336 -5.52 25.17 -14.39
C ASP A 336 -5.87 25.93 -13.09
N LEU A 337 -5.38 25.47 -11.94
CA LEU A 337 -5.61 26.13 -10.65
C LEU A 337 -5.01 27.53 -10.66
N THR A 338 -5.81 28.51 -10.25
CA THR A 338 -5.43 29.92 -10.12
C THR A 338 -5.81 30.43 -8.72
N GLY A 339 -5.28 31.58 -8.32
CA GLY A 339 -5.55 32.16 -6.99
C GLY A 339 -4.86 31.44 -5.83
N LEU A 340 -3.84 30.62 -6.13
CA LEU A 340 -3.02 29.93 -5.14
C LEU A 340 -2.05 30.89 -4.43
N SER A 341 -1.74 30.59 -3.18
CA SER A 341 -0.65 31.18 -2.39
C SER A 341 0.71 30.90 -3.03
N ALA A 342 1.78 31.54 -2.53
CA ALA A 342 3.13 31.28 -3.03
C ALA A 342 3.54 29.81 -2.84
N GLU A 343 3.24 29.24 -1.67
CA GLU A 343 3.47 27.84 -1.35
C GLU A 343 2.60 26.91 -2.22
N GLY A 344 1.35 27.30 -2.50
CA GLY A 344 0.46 26.58 -3.42
C GLY A 344 0.97 26.57 -4.86
N GLN A 345 1.50 27.69 -5.36
CA GLN A 345 2.11 27.77 -6.70
C GLN A 345 3.38 26.93 -6.80
N GLU A 346 4.24 26.94 -5.77
CA GLU A 346 5.44 26.08 -5.71
C GLU A 346 5.05 24.59 -5.71
N ALA A 347 4.01 24.22 -4.96
CA ALA A 347 3.46 22.87 -4.94
C ALA A 347 2.88 22.46 -6.31
N GLN A 348 2.13 23.36 -6.96
CA GLN A 348 1.59 23.15 -8.30
C GLN A 348 2.71 22.92 -9.32
N GLU A 349 3.71 23.80 -9.37
CA GLU A 349 4.86 23.68 -10.29
C GLU A 349 5.65 22.39 -10.02
N PHE A 350 5.80 22.01 -8.74
CA PHE A 350 6.46 20.76 -8.36
C PHE A 350 5.77 19.53 -8.97
N VAL A 351 4.45 19.41 -8.77
CA VAL A 351 3.68 18.24 -9.20
C VAL A 351 3.49 18.22 -10.72
N CYS A 352 3.25 19.38 -11.34
CA CYS A 352 2.96 19.46 -12.77
C CYS A 352 4.22 19.36 -13.65
N ASP A 353 5.35 19.92 -13.23
CA ASP A 353 6.50 20.12 -14.14
C ASP A 353 7.81 19.53 -13.61
N HIS A 354 8.18 19.81 -12.35
CA HIS A 354 9.46 19.36 -11.82
C HIS A 354 9.53 17.85 -11.63
N LEU A 355 8.51 17.28 -10.99
CA LEU A 355 8.49 15.87 -10.65
C LEU A 355 8.36 14.96 -11.88
N PRO A 356 7.37 15.13 -12.79
CA PRO A 356 7.24 14.25 -13.96
C PRO A 356 8.51 14.25 -14.83
N ARG A 357 9.09 15.44 -15.09
CA ARG A 357 10.35 15.59 -15.81
C ARG A 357 11.52 14.90 -15.13
N ARG A 358 11.59 14.95 -13.80
CA ARG A 358 12.61 14.25 -13.02
C ARG A 358 12.42 12.74 -13.13
N LEU A 359 11.20 12.24 -12.97
CA LEU A 359 10.90 10.80 -13.02
C LEU A 359 11.21 10.23 -14.41
N ARG A 360 10.77 10.86 -15.50
CA ARG A 360 11.07 10.41 -16.88
C ARG A 360 12.58 10.36 -17.17
N ARG A 361 13.37 11.31 -16.67
CA ARG A 361 14.84 11.25 -16.79
C ARG A 361 15.47 10.10 -16.01
N LEU A 362 14.88 9.73 -14.86
CA LEU A 362 15.36 8.61 -14.05
C LEU A 362 15.04 7.28 -14.72
N GLU A 363 13.85 7.17 -15.32
CA GLU A 363 13.41 6.05 -16.13
C GLU A 363 14.38 5.79 -17.30
N GLU A 364 14.64 6.79 -18.16
CA GLU A 364 15.58 6.67 -19.28
C GLU A 364 16.98 6.21 -18.85
N ARG A 365 17.42 6.64 -17.65
CA ARG A 365 18.72 6.23 -17.09
C ARG A 365 18.70 4.80 -16.59
N ALA A 366 17.59 4.36 -15.99
CA ALA A 366 17.42 2.99 -15.52
C ALA A 366 17.42 2.01 -16.71
N GLU A 367 16.68 2.29 -17.77
CA GLU A 367 16.65 1.48 -19.00
C GLU A 367 18.04 1.32 -19.63
N LYS A 368 18.86 2.37 -19.63
CA LYS A 368 20.23 2.33 -20.16
C LYS A 368 21.16 1.45 -19.33
N ARG A 369 20.98 1.39 -18.00
CA ARG A 369 21.81 0.60 -17.07
C ARG A 369 21.44 -0.87 -17.02
N ALA A 370 20.17 -1.16 -17.27
CA ALA A 370 19.57 -2.47 -17.15
C ALA A 370 20.14 -3.55 -18.10
N LYS A 371 21.07 -3.21 -19.02
CA LYS A 371 21.68 -4.13 -19.98
C LYS A 371 22.78 -5.06 -19.39
N LYS A 372 22.79 -5.33 -18.08
CA LYS A 372 23.80 -6.20 -17.41
C LYS A 372 23.18 -7.19 -16.40
N LYS A 373 24.04 -8.05 -15.83
CA LYS A 373 23.98 -9.49 -15.54
C LYS A 373 22.70 -10.10 -14.91
N ARG A 374 22.48 -11.38 -15.24
CA ARG A 374 21.39 -12.25 -14.74
C ARG A 374 21.69 -12.80 -13.35
N GLN A 375 20.85 -12.47 -12.37
CA GLN A 375 20.81 -13.14 -11.07
C GLN A 375 19.44 -13.79 -10.90
N THR A 376 19.46 -15.07 -10.55
CA THR A 376 18.29 -15.88 -10.23
C THR A 376 18.09 -15.82 -8.72
N ILE A 377 16.95 -15.29 -8.27
CA ILE A 377 16.63 -15.17 -6.84
C ILE A 377 15.57 -16.23 -6.50
N PRO A 378 15.81 -17.09 -5.49
CA PRO A 378 14.79 -18.03 -5.03
C PRO A 378 13.72 -17.30 -4.23
N PHE A 379 12.45 -17.71 -4.41
CA PHE A 379 11.34 -17.23 -3.58
C PHE A 379 10.75 -18.37 -2.77
N SER A 380 10.59 -18.18 -1.46
CA SER A 380 10.00 -19.21 -0.60
C SER A 380 8.55 -19.53 -0.98
N TRP A 381 7.82 -18.54 -1.51
CA TRP A 381 6.44 -18.67 -2.01
C TRP A 381 6.27 -19.70 -3.13
N ILE A 382 7.32 -20.03 -3.87
CA ILE A 382 7.31 -21.04 -4.94
C ILE A 382 8.26 -22.20 -4.61
N PHE A 383 8.31 -22.60 -3.34
CA PHE A 383 9.14 -23.71 -2.85
C PHE A 383 10.65 -23.50 -3.12
N ASN A 384 11.11 -22.25 -3.04
CA ASN A 384 12.50 -21.86 -3.35
C ASN A 384 12.96 -22.21 -4.77
N ARG A 385 12.02 -22.39 -5.72
CA ARG A 385 12.37 -22.45 -7.14
C ARG A 385 12.99 -21.11 -7.55
N ALA A 386 14.08 -21.20 -8.31
CA ALA A 386 14.80 -20.03 -8.79
C ALA A 386 14.17 -19.52 -10.08
N GLU A 387 13.95 -18.21 -10.16
CA GLU A 387 13.46 -17.54 -11.36
C GLU A 387 14.58 -17.41 -12.42
N GLU A 388 14.32 -17.76 -13.68
CA GLU A 388 15.18 -17.39 -14.82
C GLU A 388 14.87 -15.97 -15.31
N ARG A 389 15.61 -14.99 -14.78
CA ARG A 389 15.35 -13.58 -15.05
C ARG A 389 15.95 -13.11 -16.38
N LYS A 390 15.18 -12.38 -17.20
CA LYS A 390 15.74 -11.34 -18.08
C LYS A 390 16.10 -10.16 -17.18
N THR A 391 17.32 -10.14 -16.65
CA THR A 391 17.71 -9.05 -15.75
C THR A 391 17.75 -7.72 -16.47
N LEU A 392 16.95 -6.81 -15.92
CA LEU A 392 17.28 -5.42 -15.85
C LEU A 392 18.09 -5.24 -14.54
N GLU A 393 19.42 -5.14 -14.63
CA GLU A 393 20.22 -4.64 -13.49
C GLU A 393 19.91 -3.14 -13.28
N ALA A 394 18.84 -2.90 -12.53
CA ALA A 394 18.78 -1.83 -11.56
C ALA A 394 18.44 -2.47 -10.21
N GLY A 395 19.32 -3.39 -9.76
CA GLY A 395 19.34 -3.83 -8.37
C GLY A 395 19.74 -2.63 -7.52
N TRP A 396 18.84 -2.21 -6.66
CA TRP A 396 18.92 -1.04 -5.78
C TRP A 396 20.00 -1.10 -4.68
N GLU A 397 20.95 -2.02 -4.80
CA GLU A 397 21.92 -2.34 -3.75
C GLU A 397 23.16 -1.43 -3.77
N ASP A 398 23.45 -0.74 -4.88
CA ASP A 398 24.60 0.19 -4.97
C ASP A 398 24.37 1.55 -4.27
N PHE A 399 23.29 1.70 -3.51
CA PHE A 399 22.94 2.95 -2.81
C PHE A 399 22.83 2.83 -1.29
N SER A 400 23.19 1.68 -0.70
CA SER A 400 23.37 1.56 0.75
C SER A 400 24.80 1.93 1.18
N ILE A 401 25.06 3.21 1.39
CA ILE A 401 26.11 3.61 2.34
C ILE A 401 25.38 4.05 3.60
N SER A 402 25.41 3.20 4.63
CA SER A 402 25.00 3.55 5.99
C SER A 402 25.75 4.82 6.44
N PRO A 403 25.11 5.79 7.13
CA PRO A 403 25.86 6.77 7.87
C PRO A 403 26.55 6.04 9.02
N SER A 404 27.88 6.04 9.01
CA SER A 404 28.64 5.70 10.19
C SER A 404 28.14 6.58 11.33
N HIS A 405 27.68 5.91 12.40
CA HIS A 405 27.58 6.53 13.70
C HIS A 405 28.96 7.08 14.07
N ASN A 406 29.11 8.40 14.02
CA ASN A 406 30.20 9.07 14.72
C ASN A 406 29.71 10.43 15.23
N ARG A 407 28.80 10.37 16.22
CA ARG A 407 28.69 11.44 17.22
C ARG A 407 29.35 10.94 18.48
N GLY A 408 30.50 11.51 18.80
CA GLY A 408 31.26 11.23 20.01
C GLY A 408 32.76 11.19 19.76
N LYS A 409 33.36 12.34 19.41
CA LYS A 409 34.79 12.64 19.57
C LYS A 409 35.11 14.09 19.16
N GLU A 410 34.49 15.05 19.84
CA GLU A 410 35.03 16.42 19.94
C GLU A 410 34.86 16.89 21.39
N GLU A 411 35.61 16.26 22.29
CA GLU A 411 36.05 16.84 23.54
C GLU A 411 37.33 16.07 23.94
N MET A 412 38.33 16.80 24.41
CA MET A 412 39.73 16.38 24.62
C MET A 412 40.61 16.29 23.37
N LYS A 413 41.08 17.45 22.92
CA LYS A 413 42.47 17.64 22.44
C LYS A 413 42.91 19.11 22.57
N SER A 414 42.92 19.61 23.80
CA SER A 414 43.88 20.65 24.21
C SER A 414 44.35 20.31 25.62
N LYS A 415 45.46 19.56 25.69
CA LYS A 415 46.40 19.45 26.82
C LYS A 415 47.32 18.27 26.57
N SER A 416 48.47 18.56 25.98
CA SER A 416 49.73 17.86 26.21
C SER A 416 50.83 18.63 25.50
N ALA A 417 51.24 19.74 26.09
CA ALA A 417 52.59 20.24 25.93
C ALA A 417 53.20 20.32 27.34
N ALA A 418 54.21 19.49 27.55
CA ALA A 418 55.29 19.58 28.53
C ALA A 418 54.92 19.76 30.02
N VAL A 419 55.10 18.67 30.76
CA VAL A 419 55.75 18.72 32.07
C VAL A 419 57.22 19.07 31.80
N GLU A 420 57.69 20.21 32.30
CA GLU A 420 59.01 20.35 32.93
C GLU A 420 59.25 21.80 33.43
N MET A 421 59.74 21.87 34.67
CA MET A 421 60.42 22.99 35.35
C MET A 421 59.57 24.05 36.10
N ASN A 422 59.67 23.92 37.44
CA ASN A 422 59.47 24.86 38.55
C ASN A 422 58.05 25.20 38.99
#